data_AF-A0A970THR9-F1
#
_entry.id   AF-A0A970THR9-F1
#
_cell.length_a   1.000
_cell.length_b   1.000
_cell.length_c   1.000
_cell.angle_alpha   90.00
_cell.angle_beta   90.00
_cell.angle_gamma   90.00
#
_symmetry.space_group_name_H-M   'P 1'
#
loop_
_entity.id
_entity.type
_entity.pdbx_description
1 polymer ?
#
loop_
_entity_poly.entity_id
_entity_poly.type
_entity_poly.pdbx_seq_one_letter_code
_entity_poly.pdbx_strand_id
1 'polypeptide(L)'
;MHRLIAARRLICVFIGILFMAGGFDTLSIKAVENFDGVRILLSNLNLEDRLTIGVYGNYSIRDQLAFQRGTKLEIRLTAQGIVLFYEGMIYHAGNKLELHRHRAEAGVENGLRLQDGLNLYTGDLHLSVQGGSLQAVLASPVEEYLMGVVPYEMSDDFPLEALKAQAIAARTYTLGNVKPGEPYDMTDTTNDQVYYGLNSLKVNAIKAVAETTGIACFFNNTLAQCYYTASNGGFTESALNAWGRENIPYLGIVEDRYDLENPLSEVRQAAVPGIVRDHSQFSAGLLALLMEKLSPRLEALGYSPIADDIRIDEVLGIVPHTTRFGGENGVMRYLRFDLKVSGKSFDERDQEVSFGEAAMHEAIRTVSGFQALPENISVDCEIFPDVEAALNLSINRNPNELVYVEKLNGGFRILFTRYGHGVGLSQRGAEWMAATYGWDYQKILRFYYPGTELREVDTSYSLPEPIGRDYLTTPGPAPTPTPRPTLMPVDPQRAHGKLIARVTEIPINSSLNLRAEASLNSEIIMRLFFGQELVVVEQYEDGWLLVETNVIKGYVREEFVSFD
;
A
#
# COMPACT_ATOMS: atom_id res chain seq x y z
N MET A 1 25.70 39.45 -34.65
CA MET A 1 26.42 38.17 -34.48
C MET A 1 26.07 37.61 -33.09
N HIS A 2 24.90 37.00 -32.90
CA HIS A 2 24.60 35.56 -33.02
C HIS A 2 25.22 34.66 -31.92
N ARG A 3 24.40 34.32 -30.91
CA ARG A 3 24.00 32.96 -30.44
C ARG A 3 23.71 32.99 -28.93
N LEU A 4 22.44 32.99 -28.51
CA LEU A 4 21.47 31.88 -28.32
C LEU A 4 21.60 31.10 -26.99
N ILE A 5 20.54 31.27 -26.21
CA ILE A 5 20.03 30.50 -25.06
C ILE A 5 19.45 29.16 -25.57
N ALA A 6 19.61 28.04 -24.84
CA ALA A 6 18.57 27.00 -24.66
C ALA A 6 19.00 25.75 -23.84
N ALA A 7 18.14 25.41 -22.88
CA ALA A 7 17.62 24.08 -22.54
C ALA A 7 18.57 22.92 -22.12
N ARG A 8 18.40 22.45 -20.88
CA ARG A 8 18.48 21.03 -20.53
C ARG A 8 17.25 20.64 -19.70
N ARG A 9 16.24 20.12 -20.41
CA ARG A 9 15.11 19.38 -19.84
C ARG A 9 15.59 17.97 -19.48
N LEU A 10 15.13 17.50 -18.32
CA LEU A 10 15.24 16.13 -17.83
C LEU A 10 14.48 15.21 -18.80
N ILE A 11 15.18 14.28 -19.44
CA ILE A 11 14.58 13.20 -20.25
C ILE A 11 14.21 12.09 -19.28
N CYS A 12 12.92 11.96 -18.98
CA CYS A 12 12.37 10.71 -18.45
C CYS A 12 12.29 9.72 -19.62
N VAL A 13 13.07 8.65 -19.53
CA VAL A 13 13.08 7.56 -20.51
C VAL A 13 11.77 6.79 -20.38
N PHE A 14 10.87 7.00 -21.34
CA PHE A 14 9.79 6.05 -21.66
C PHE A 14 10.45 4.78 -22.22
N ILE A 15 10.39 3.68 -21.47
CA ILE A 15 10.63 2.35 -22.04
C ILE A 15 9.33 1.93 -22.72
N GLY A 16 9.25 2.21 -24.03
CA GLY A 16 8.27 1.60 -24.90
C GLY A 16 8.56 0.10 -25.00
N ILE A 17 7.58 -0.72 -24.64
CA ILE A 17 7.60 -2.15 -24.92
C ILE A 17 7.46 -2.31 -26.45
N LEU A 18 8.47 -2.97 -27.00
CA LEU A 18 8.60 -3.31 -28.41
C LEU A 18 7.46 -4.25 -28.82
N PHE A 19 6.59 -3.78 -29.72
CA PHE A 19 5.67 -4.64 -30.47
C PHE A 19 6.50 -5.59 -31.35
N MET A 20 6.64 -6.84 -30.92
CA MET A 20 6.99 -7.94 -31.81
C MET A 20 5.69 -8.57 -32.27
N ALA A 21 5.44 -8.46 -33.57
CA ALA A 21 4.36 -9.16 -34.25
C ALA A 21 4.52 -10.68 -34.07
N GLY A 22 3.50 -11.31 -33.50
CA GLY A 22 3.43 -12.76 -33.39
C GLY A 22 2.03 -13.19 -32.97
N GLY A 23 1.35 -13.93 -33.85
CA GLY A 23 0.28 -14.87 -33.52
C GLY A 23 -1.02 -14.29 -32.99
N PHE A 24 -2.07 -14.37 -33.82
CA PHE A 24 -3.45 -14.42 -33.32
C PHE A 24 -3.60 -15.66 -32.42
N ASP A 25 -3.56 -15.49 -31.10
CA ASP A 25 -4.07 -16.50 -30.19
C ASP A 25 -5.56 -16.26 -29.99
N THR A 26 -6.35 -17.09 -30.67
CA THR A 26 -7.74 -17.36 -30.29
C THR A 26 -7.80 -17.62 -28.79
N LEU A 27 -8.72 -16.94 -28.08
CA LEU A 27 -9.08 -17.19 -26.68
C LEU A 27 -9.04 -18.69 -26.38
N SER A 28 -7.94 -19.13 -25.75
CA SER A 28 -7.73 -20.53 -25.43
C SER A 28 -8.72 -20.93 -24.34
N ILE A 29 -9.54 -21.94 -24.65
CA ILE A 29 -10.43 -22.59 -23.69
C ILE A 29 -9.53 -23.29 -22.65
N LYS A 30 -9.26 -22.62 -21.53
CA LYS A 30 -8.64 -23.27 -20.37
C LYS A 30 -9.70 -24.11 -19.66
N ALA A 31 -9.91 -25.33 -20.13
CA ALA A 31 -10.46 -26.39 -19.31
C ALA A 31 -9.33 -26.85 -18.36
N VAL A 32 -9.29 -26.31 -17.15
CA VAL A 32 -8.32 -26.72 -16.12
C VAL A 32 -9.13 -27.34 -15.00
N GLU A 33 -9.09 -28.66 -14.90
CA GLU A 33 -9.89 -29.43 -13.94
C GLU A 33 -9.12 -29.77 -12.64
N ASN A 34 -7.84 -29.42 -12.51
CA ASN A 34 -7.08 -29.54 -11.26
C ASN A 34 -6.15 -28.35 -11.07
N PHE A 35 -6.25 -27.67 -9.93
CA PHE A 35 -5.40 -26.54 -9.58
C PHE A 35 -4.51 -26.90 -8.38
N ASP A 36 -3.23 -27.15 -8.65
CA ASP A 36 -2.21 -27.52 -7.63
C ASP A 36 -1.76 -26.34 -6.73
N GLY A 37 -2.59 -25.28 -6.64
CA GLY A 37 -2.28 -24.04 -5.93
C GLY A 37 -1.95 -22.86 -6.84
N VAL A 38 -1.36 -21.83 -6.23
CA VAL A 38 -0.94 -20.58 -6.88
C VAL A 38 0.47 -20.21 -6.42
N ARG A 39 1.31 -19.72 -7.32
CA ARG A 39 2.67 -19.25 -7.01
C ARG A 39 2.69 -17.72 -6.98
N ILE A 40 3.01 -17.17 -5.81
CA ILE A 40 3.01 -15.72 -5.56
C ILE A 40 4.44 -15.21 -5.42
N LEU A 41 4.83 -14.26 -6.26
CA LEU A 41 6.03 -13.45 -6.04
C LEU A 41 5.80 -12.49 -4.86
N LEU A 42 6.58 -12.65 -3.79
CA LEU A 42 6.53 -11.82 -2.59
C LEU A 42 7.39 -10.55 -2.75
N SER A 43 6.97 -9.68 -3.67
CA SER A 43 7.73 -8.49 -4.08
C SER A 43 7.73 -7.37 -3.03
N ASN A 44 6.68 -7.26 -2.19
CA ASN A 44 6.62 -6.26 -1.14
C ASN A 44 7.67 -6.46 -0.04
N LEU A 45 8.26 -7.66 0.05
CA LEU A 45 9.38 -7.91 0.97
C LEU A 45 10.63 -7.12 0.58
N ASN A 46 10.73 -6.64 -0.67
CA ASN A 46 11.84 -5.86 -1.21
C ASN A 46 13.21 -6.42 -0.82
N LEU A 47 13.38 -7.72 -1.05
CA LEU A 47 14.57 -8.45 -0.61
C LEU A 47 15.77 -8.10 -1.49
N GLU A 48 16.85 -7.65 -0.85
CA GLU A 48 18.17 -7.52 -1.49
C GLU A 48 19.00 -8.77 -1.20
N ASP A 49 19.64 -8.82 -0.04
CA ASP A 49 20.57 -9.87 0.33
C ASP A 49 20.17 -10.67 1.58
N ARG A 50 19.06 -10.34 2.25
CA ARG A 50 18.68 -10.96 3.52
C ARG A 50 17.18 -11.24 3.64
N LEU A 51 16.85 -12.41 4.17
CA LEU A 51 15.50 -12.78 4.57
C LEU A 51 15.53 -13.48 5.93
N THR A 52 14.62 -13.07 6.82
CA THR A 52 14.42 -13.71 8.12
C THR A 52 13.11 -14.51 8.11
N ILE A 53 13.15 -15.74 8.59
CA ILE A 53 11.99 -16.65 8.61
C ILE A 53 11.80 -17.24 10.00
N GLY A 54 10.62 -17.09 10.59
CA GLY A 54 10.17 -17.93 11.70
C GLY A 54 9.40 -19.14 11.19
N VAL A 55 9.80 -20.35 11.58
CA VAL A 55 9.14 -21.60 11.17
C VAL A 55 8.06 -21.97 12.19
N TYR A 56 6.80 -21.84 11.81
CA TYR A 56 5.64 -22.16 12.66
C TYR A 56 4.76 -23.23 12.01
N GLY A 57 5.40 -24.22 11.39
CA GLY A 57 4.77 -25.33 10.71
C GLY A 57 5.74 -26.50 10.53
N ASN A 58 5.29 -27.54 9.86
CA ASN A 58 6.14 -28.68 9.52
C ASN A 58 6.83 -28.40 8.19
N TYR A 59 8.12 -28.07 8.23
CA TYR A 59 8.88 -27.67 7.06
C TYR A 59 10.18 -28.43 6.94
N SER A 60 10.57 -28.69 5.69
CA SER A 60 11.86 -29.27 5.38
C SER A 60 12.57 -28.63 4.21
N ILE A 61 13.88 -28.88 4.15
CA ILE A 61 14.68 -28.66 2.94
C ILE A 61 15.01 -30.03 2.35
N ARG A 62 14.72 -30.22 1.06
CA ARG A 62 14.97 -31.47 0.31
C ARG A 62 14.38 -32.72 0.97
N ASP A 63 13.26 -32.59 1.67
CA ASP A 63 12.60 -33.68 2.43
C ASP A 63 13.49 -34.40 3.46
N GLN A 64 14.58 -33.76 3.89
CA GLN A 64 15.61 -34.39 4.74
C GLN A 64 15.96 -33.57 5.98
N LEU A 65 16.00 -32.24 5.86
CA LEU A 65 16.35 -31.36 6.97
C LEU A 65 15.10 -30.66 7.50
N ALA A 66 14.57 -31.12 8.64
CA ALA A 66 13.39 -30.51 9.26
C ALA A 66 13.76 -29.57 10.42
N PHE A 67 12.90 -28.56 10.62
CA PHE A 67 13.10 -27.52 11.64
C PHE A 67 12.12 -27.69 12.80
N GLN A 68 12.58 -27.31 14.00
CA GLN A 68 11.69 -27.23 15.14
C GLN A 68 10.76 -26.03 15.00
N ARG A 69 9.53 -26.16 15.52
CA ARG A 69 8.59 -25.05 15.58
C ARG A 69 9.16 -23.92 16.44
N GLY A 70 9.02 -22.68 15.99
CA GLY A 70 9.56 -21.49 16.64
C GLY A 70 10.99 -21.16 16.24
N THR A 71 11.65 -22.02 15.45
CA THR A 71 12.97 -21.77 14.90
C THR A 71 13.00 -20.50 14.06
N LYS A 72 14.03 -19.68 14.26
CA LYS A 72 14.37 -18.55 13.40
C LYS A 72 15.48 -18.94 12.43
N LEU A 73 15.19 -18.89 11.14
CA LEU A 73 16.15 -19.05 10.05
C LEU A 73 16.58 -17.67 9.57
N GLU A 74 17.88 -17.51 9.37
CA GLU A 74 18.43 -16.33 8.72
C GLU A 74 19.02 -16.74 7.38
N ILE A 75 18.54 -16.11 6.31
CA ILE A 75 18.96 -16.38 4.93
C ILE A 75 19.75 -15.17 4.46
N ARG A 76 20.95 -15.42 3.93
CA ARG A 76 21.80 -14.38 3.35
C ARG A 76 22.24 -14.77 1.94
N LEU A 77 22.25 -13.80 1.04
CA LEU A 77 22.91 -13.90 -0.25
C LEU A 77 24.38 -13.54 -0.10
N THR A 78 25.24 -14.42 -0.57
CA THR A 78 26.69 -14.23 -0.58
C THR A 78 27.22 -14.33 -2.01
N ALA A 79 28.52 -14.05 -2.19
CA ALA A 79 29.18 -14.27 -3.48
C ALA A 79 29.10 -15.73 -3.99
N GLN A 80 28.86 -16.69 -3.09
CA GLN A 80 28.73 -18.12 -3.42
C GLN A 80 27.27 -18.58 -3.55
N GLY A 81 26.31 -17.65 -3.47
CA GLY A 81 24.87 -17.92 -3.49
C GLY A 81 24.21 -17.79 -2.12
N ILE A 82 23.02 -18.37 -2.00
CA ILE A 82 22.16 -18.38 -0.82
C ILE A 82 22.77 -19.27 0.27
N VAL A 83 22.87 -18.70 1.47
CA VAL A 83 23.34 -19.38 2.69
C VAL A 83 22.26 -19.25 3.76
N LEU A 84 21.87 -20.37 4.36
CA LEU A 84 20.95 -20.44 5.49
C LEU A 84 21.73 -20.65 6.79
N PHE A 85 21.41 -19.86 7.80
CA PHE A 85 21.95 -19.92 9.15
C PHE A 85 20.85 -20.36 10.11
N TYR A 86 21.15 -21.36 10.93
CA TYR A 86 20.23 -21.90 11.93
C TYR A 86 21.02 -22.49 13.11
N GLU A 87 20.82 -21.99 14.34
CA GLU A 87 21.43 -22.53 15.57
C GLU A 87 22.94 -22.87 15.48
N GLY A 88 23.71 -22.04 14.78
CA GLY A 88 25.15 -22.26 14.56
C GLY A 88 25.50 -23.19 13.39
N MET A 89 24.51 -23.84 12.78
CA MET A 89 24.64 -24.54 11.50
C MET A 89 24.60 -23.55 10.33
N ILE A 90 25.39 -23.87 9.31
CA ILE A 90 25.44 -23.13 8.03
C ILE A 90 25.11 -24.12 6.92
N TYR A 91 24.12 -23.79 6.10
CA TYR A 91 23.73 -24.56 4.93
C TYR A 91 23.91 -23.73 3.66
N HIS A 92 24.81 -24.18 2.77
CA HIS A 92 25.06 -23.54 1.48
C HIS A 92 24.11 -24.09 0.42
N ALA A 93 23.10 -23.32 0.06
CA ALA A 93 22.05 -23.73 -0.88
C ALA A 93 22.41 -23.45 -2.35
N GLY A 94 23.46 -22.67 -2.61
CA GLY A 94 23.80 -22.23 -3.97
C GLY A 94 22.75 -21.23 -4.47
N ASN A 95 22.28 -21.34 -5.71
CA ASN A 95 21.40 -20.30 -6.27
C ASN A 95 19.91 -20.50 -6.01
N LYS A 96 19.52 -21.59 -5.32
CA LYS A 96 18.13 -21.92 -5.03
C LYS A 96 18.00 -22.58 -3.65
N LEU A 97 16.95 -22.21 -2.92
CA LEU A 97 16.58 -22.82 -1.65
C LEU A 97 15.06 -23.01 -1.61
N GLU A 98 14.60 -24.20 -1.26
CA GLU A 98 13.18 -24.54 -1.19
C GLU A 98 12.86 -25.06 0.21
N LEU A 99 11.85 -24.46 0.84
CA LEU A 99 11.26 -24.95 2.08
C LEU A 99 9.90 -25.58 1.73
N HIS A 100 9.79 -26.89 1.86
CA HIS A 100 8.57 -27.65 1.59
C HIS A 100 7.73 -27.78 2.84
N ARG A 101 6.43 -27.48 2.72
CA ARG A 101 5.44 -27.57 3.79
C ARG A 101 4.85 -28.97 3.80
N HIS A 102 4.82 -29.58 4.99
CA HIS A 102 4.20 -30.89 5.23
C HIS A 102 2.93 -30.73 6.06
N ARG A 103 2.14 -31.80 6.14
CA ARG A 103 0.99 -31.87 7.05
C ARG A 103 1.48 -31.67 8.49
N ALA A 104 0.74 -30.87 9.24
CA ALA A 104 0.93 -30.66 10.68
C ALA A 104 -0.20 -31.31 11.47
N GLU A 105 -0.02 -31.42 12.79
CA GLU A 105 -1.08 -31.85 13.70
C GLU A 105 -2.29 -30.90 13.63
N ALA A 106 -3.49 -31.44 13.76
CA ALA A 106 -4.72 -30.64 13.69
C ALA A 106 -4.77 -29.58 14.81
N GLY A 107 -5.20 -28.36 14.47
CA GLY A 107 -5.28 -27.25 15.42
C GLY A 107 -3.96 -26.52 15.70
N VAL A 108 -2.87 -26.93 15.07
CA VAL A 108 -1.57 -26.25 15.14
C VAL A 108 -1.40 -25.38 13.90
N GLU A 109 -0.87 -24.16 14.06
CA GLU A 109 -0.53 -23.35 12.88
C GLU A 109 0.46 -24.10 12.00
N ASN A 110 0.36 -23.91 10.69
CA ASN A 110 1.27 -24.54 9.75
C ASN A 110 1.68 -23.55 8.68
N GLY A 111 2.78 -22.83 8.89
CA GLY A 111 3.29 -21.88 7.89
C GLY A 111 4.55 -21.15 8.37
N LEU A 112 4.95 -20.14 7.59
CA LEU A 112 6.14 -19.34 7.84
C LEU A 112 5.77 -17.90 8.25
N ARG A 113 6.57 -17.29 9.11
CA ARG A 113 6.51 -15.85 9.42
C ARG A 113 7.72 -15.17 8.82
N LEU A 114 7.51 -14.21 7.92
CA LEU A 114 8.58 -13.58 7.16
C LEU A 114 8.89 -12.19 7.72
N GLN A 115 10.18 -11.83 7.75
CA GLN A 115 10.68 -10.52 8.23
C GLN A 115 10.12 -10.11 9.60
N ASP A 116 10.07 -11.05 10.54
CA ASP A 116 9.52 -10.85 11.90
C ASP A 116 8.02 -10.43 11.92
N GLY A 117 7.30 -10.59 10.81
CA GLY A 117 5.87 -10.36 10.70
C GLY A 117 5.02 -11.40 11.46
N LEU A 118 3.78 -11.02 11.79
CA LEU A 118 2.86 -11.87 12.56
C LEU A 118 2.01 -12.81 11.68
N ASN A 119 1.80 -12.43 10.42
CA ASN A 119 0.99 -13.20 9.48
C ASN A 119 1.70 -14.48 9.04
N LEU A 120 0.89 -15.50 8.78
CA LEU A 120 1.35 -16.83 8.41
C LEU A 120 1.30 -17.01 6.89
N TYR A 121 2.46 -17.22 6.27
CA TYR A 121 2.60 -17.55 4.86
C TYR A 121 2.53 -19.07 4.70
N THR A 122 1.44 -19.54 4.11
CA THR A 122 1.00 -20.93 4.13
C THR A 122 1.27 -21.63 2.80
N GLY A 123 2.52 -22.00 2.57
CA GLY A 123 2.92 -22.65 1.32
C GLY A 123 4.37 -23.08 1.33
N ASP A 124 4.80 -23.66 0.22
CA ASP A 124 6.20 -23.92 -0.06
C ASP A 124 6.89 -22.61 -0.41
N LEU A 125 8.03 -22.32 0.21
CA LEU A 125 8.78 -21.09 -0.06
C LEU A 125 10.00 -21.41 -0.92
N HIS A 126 9.99 -20.87 -2.14
CA HIS A 126 11.08 -20.98 -3.10
C HIS A 126 11.88 -19.67 -3.13
N LEU A 127 13.17 -19.76 -2.88
CA LEU A 127 14.11 -18.66 -2.96
C LEU A 127 15.07 -18.89 -4.12
N SER A 128 15.35 -17.85 -4.88
CA SER A 128 16.33 -17.89 -5.96
C SER A 128 17.12 -16.59 -6.06
N VAL A 129 18.29 -16.65 -6.69
CA VAL A 129 19.09 -15.46 -6.99
C VAL A 129 18.70 -14.93 -8.37
N GLN A 130 18.17 -13.70 -8.44
CA GLN A 130 17.83 -13.03 -9.68
C GLN A 130 18.42 -11.62 -9.69
N GLY A 131 19.19 -11.28 -10.74
CA GLY A 131 19.78 -9.94 -10.87
C GLY A 131 20.72 -9.54 -9.72
N GLY A 132 21.29 -10.51 -8.99
CA GLY A 132 22.13 -10.25 -7.81
C GLY A 132 21.35 -9.98 -6.52
N SER A 133 20.03 -10.19 -6.51
CA SER A 133 19.16 -10.07 -5.33
C SER A 133 18.41 -11.37 -5.06
N LEU A 134 17.89 -11.52 -3.84
CA LEU A 134 17.00 -12.61 -3.46
C LEU A 134 15.60 -12.38 -4.03
N GLN A 135 15.06 -13.40 -4.69
CA GLN A 135 13.66 -13.47 -5.08
C GLN A 135 12.97 -14.56 -4.26
N ALA A 136 11.80 -14.23 -3.69
CA ALA A 136 10.96 -15.15 -2.94
C ALA A 136 9.64 -15.40 -3.64
N VAL A 137 9.33 -16.67 -3.91
CA VAL A 137 8.06 -17.13 -4.47
C VAL A 137 7.43 -18.13 -3.52
N LEU A 138 6.18 -17.89 -3.12
CA LEU A 138 5.40 -18.78 -2.28
C LEU A 138 4.43 -19.60 -3.14
N ALA A 139 4.51 -20.93 -3.12
CA ALA A 139 3.51 -21.81 -3.72
C ALA A 139 2.48 -22.21 -2.64
N SER A 140 1.26 -21.67 -2.73
CA SER A 140 0.21 -21.81 -1.71
C SER A 140 -1.02 -22.51 -2.27
N PRO A 141 -1.75 -23.30 -1.46
CA PRO A 141 -3.11 -23.71 -1.79
C PRO A 141 -4.00 -22.49 -2.04
N VAL A 142 -4.92 -22.58 -3.01
CA VAL A 142 -5.75 -21.44 -3.44
C VAL A 142 -6.58 -20.88 -2.28
N GLU A 143 -7.24 -21.75 -1.52
CA GLU A 143 -8.10 -21.30 -0.41
C GLU A 143 -7.30 -20.62 0.71
N GLU A 144 -6.12 -21.14 1.06
CA GLU A 144 -5.25 -20.52 2.07
C GLU A 144 -4.63 -19.20 1.57
N TYR A 145 -4.33 -19.10 0.27
CA TYR A 145 -3.93 -17.85 -0.36
C TYR A 145 -5.03 -16.79 -0.23
N LEU A 146 -6.28 -17.16 -0.54
CA LEU A 146 -7.42 -16.24 -0.48
C LEU A 146 -7.71 -15.72 0.94
N MET A 147 -7.43 -16.52 1.98
CA MET A 147 -7.50 -16.05 3.37
C MET A 147 -6.46 -14.95 3.69
N GLY A 148 -5.39 -14.85 2.90
CA GLY A 148 -4.42 -13.76 2.94
C GLY A 148 -4.67 -12.65 1.94
N VAL A 149 -5.74 -12.73 1.12
CA VAL A 149 -6.14 -11.70 0.14
C VAL A 149 -7.41 -10.97 0.60
N VAL A 150 -8.50 -11.71 0.80
CA VAL A 150 -9.83 -11.14 1.10
C VAL A 150 -9.81 -10.10 2.23
N PRO A 151 -9.15 -10.33 3.39
CA PRO A 151 -9.17 -9.35 4.49
C PRO A 151 -8.35 -8.08 4.24
N TYR A 152 -7.58 -8.03 3.16
CA TYR A 152 -6.78 -6.86 2.76
C TYR A 152 -7.33 -6.16 1.53
N GLU A 153 -8.25 -6.82 0.81
CA GLU A 153 -9.09 -6.20 -0.22
C GLU A 153 -10.36 -5.60 0.40
N MET A 154 -10.98 -6.29 1.37
CA MET A 154 -12.14 -5.81 2.11
C MET A 154 -11.94 -5.96 3.61
N SER A 155 -12.43 -4.99 4.38
CA SER A 155 -12.33 -5.04 5.84
C SER A 155 -13.10 -6.25 6.40
N ASP A 156 -12.55 -6.87 7.44
CA ASP A 156 -13.17 -8.02 8.13
C ASP A 156 -14.54 -7.68 8.77
N ASP A 157 -14.80 -6.39 9.02
CA ASP A 157 -16.07 -5.92 9.57
C ASP A 157 -17.17 -5.77 8.52
N PHE A 158 -16.88 -5.98 7.23
CA PHE A 158 -17.90 -5.94 6.19
C PHE A 158 -18.89 -7.10 6.36
N PRO A 159 -20.14 -6.95 5.88
CA PRO A 159 -21.11 -8.03 5.93
C PRO A 159 -20.58 -9.32 5.29
N LEU A 160 -20.86 -10.46 5.92
CA LEU A 160 -20.36 -11.77 5.49
C LEU A 160 -20.67 -12.08 4.01
N GLU A 161 -21.87 -11.70 3.55
CA GLU A 161 -22.30 -11.91 2.17
C GLU A 161 -21.50 -11.07 1.15
N ALA A 162 -21.06 -9.87 1.52
CA ALA A 162 -20.16 -9.06 0.70
C ALA A 162 -18.76 -9.70 0.65
N LEU A 163 -18.26 -10.18 1.79
CA LEU A 163 -16.98 -10.90 1.86
C LEU A 163 -16.99 -12.21 1.05
N LYS A 164 -18.13 -12.92 1.02
CA LYS A 164 -18.32 -14.11 0.17
C LYS A 164 -18.27 -13.77 -1.32
N ALA A 165 -18.93 -12.67 -1.73
CA ALA A 165 -18.86 -12.20 -3.11
C ALA A 165 -17.41 -11.87 -3.51
N GLN A 166 -16.67 -11.19 -2.64
CA GLN A 166 -15.24 -10.90 -2.84
C GLN A 166 -14.40 -12.17 -2.90
N ALA A 167 -14.62 -13.14 -2.01
CA ALA A 167 -13.88 -14.41 -2.01
C ALA A 167 -14.05 -15.16 -3.33
N ILE A 168 -15.27 -15.22 -3.88
CA ILE A 168 -15.56 -15.87 -5.17
C ILE A 168 -14.94 -15.09 -6.33
N ALA A 169 -15.03 -13.76 -6.33
CA ALA A 169 -14.40 -12.92 -7.36
C ALA A 169 -12.88 -13.09 -7.37
N ALA A 170 -12.24 -13.01 -6.19
CA ALA A 170 -10.82 -13.24 -5.98
C ALA A 170 -10.38 -14.64 -6.40
N ARG A 171 -11.13 -15.68 -6.02
CA ARG A 171 -10.88 -17.08 -6.44
C ARG A 171 -10.91 -17.21 -7.95
N THR A 172 -11.97 -16.71 -8.58
CA THR A 172 -12.13 -16.78 -10.04
C THR A 172 -10.98 -16.07 -10.74
N TYR A 173 -10.58 -14.90 -10.24
CA TYR A 173 -9.40 -14.19 -10.74
C TYR A 173 -8.12 -15.03 -10.59
N THR A 174 -7.87 -15.60 -9.42
CA THR A 174 -6.68 -16.44 -9.15
C THR A 174 -6.61 -17.60 -10.14
N LEU A 175 -7.70 -18.36 -10.29
CA LEU A 175 -7.75 -19.52 -11.18
C LEU A 175 -7.55 -19.12 -12.66
N GLY A 176 -8.09 -17.98 -13.08
CA GLY A 176 -7.91 -17.45 -14.43
C GLY A 176 -6.49 -16.97 -14.73
N ASN A 177 -5.72 -16.61 -13.70
CA ASN A 177 -4.38 -16.02 -13.83
C ASN A 177 -3.23 -16.99 -13.50
N VAL A 178 -3.51 -18.29 -13.31
CA VAL A 178 -2.45 -19.30 -13.26
C VAL A 178 -1.72 -19.36 -14.62
N LYS A 179 -0.39 -19.29 -14.57
CA LYS A 179 0.53 -19.18 -15.72
C LYS A 179 1.50 -20.38 -15.74
N PRO A 180 1.06 -21.54 -16.26
CA PRO A 180 1.94 -22.70 -16.40
C PRO A 180 3.21 -22.34 -17.17
N GLY A 181 4.38 -22.70 -16.64
CA GLY A 181 5.67 -22.44 -17.28
C GLY A 181 6.35 -21.12 -16.89
N GLU A 182 5.61 -20.13 -16.37
CA GLU A 182 6.20 -18.92 -15.79
C GLU A 182 6.76 -19.19 -14.38
N PRO A 183 7.71 -18.39 -13.86
CA PRO A 183 8.29 -18.61 -12.53
C PRO A 183 7.30 -18.41 -11.39
N TYR A 184 6.27 -17.58 -11.60
CA TYR A 184 5.18 -17.31 -10.66
C TYR A 184 3.92 -16.93 -11.45
N ASP A 185 2.77 -17.04 -10.79
CA ASP A 185 1.46 -16.77 -11.38
C ASP A 185 1.02 -15.33 -11.06
N MET A 186 1.26 -14.90 -9.82
CA MET A 186 0.74 -13.66 -9.22
C MET A 186 1.84 -12.88 -8.50
N THR A 187 1.65 -11.58 -8.33
CA THR A 187 2.40 -10.74 -7.38
C THR A 187 1.56 -10.45 -6.14
N ASP A 188 2.20 -10.06 -5.03
CA ASP A 188 1.55 -9.70 -3.76
C ASP A 188 1.08 -8.24 -3.69
N THR A 189 0.94 -7.58 -4.85
CA THR A 189 0.64 -6.13 -4.97
C THR A 189 -0.70 -5.88 -5.64
N THR A 190 -1.11 -4.61 -5.70
CA THR A 190 -2.31 -4.16 -6.42
C THR A 190 -2.27 -4.40 -7.94
N ASN A 191 -1.14 -4.83 -8.51
CA ASN A 191 -1.09 -5.25 -9.91
C ASN A 191 -1.92 -6.53 -10.14
N ASP A 192 -2.02 -7.36 -9.11
CA ASP A 192 -2.72 -8.63 -9.09
C ASP A 192 -3.79 -8.59 -7.98
N GLN A 193 -3.44 -9.03 -6.77
CA GLN A 193 -4.29 -8.95 -5.58
C GLN A 193 -3.41 -8.71 -4.36
N VAL A 194 -3.85 -7.86 -3.43
CA VAL A 194 -3.08 -7.54 -2.23
C VAL A 194 -2.98 -8.78 -1.34
N TYR A 195 -1.76 -9.25 -1.05
CA TYR A 195 -1.53 -10.45 -0.24
C TYR A 195 -0.53 -10.20 0.89
N TYR A 196 -0.93 -10.47 2.13
CA TYR A 196 -0.06 -10.33 3.31
C TYR A 196 0.04 -11.60 4.15
N GLY A 197 -0.39 -12.75 3.64
CA GLY A 197 -0.47 -14.00 4.41
C GLY A 197 -1.66 -14.04 5.35
N LEU A 198 -1.90 -15.23 5.91
CA LEU A 198 -3.03 -15.53 6.79
C LEU A 198 -2.88 -14.82 8.14
N ASN A 199 -3.90 -14.05 8.52
CA ASN A 199 -4.05 -13.48 9.86
C ASN A 199 -5.27 -14.10 10.53
N SER A 200 -5.05 -14.91 11.57
CA SER A 200 -6.11 -15.64 12.28
C SER A 200 -7.14 -14.74 12.97
N LEU A 201 -6.86 -13.45 13.14
CA LEU A 201 -7.80 -12.47 13.68
C LEU A 201 -8.85 -12.00 12.66
N LYS A 202 -8.70 -12.34 11.37
CA LYS A 202 -9.61 -11.97 10.28
C LYS A 202 -10.74 -12.98 10.13
N VAL A 203 -11.55 -13.09 11.18
CA VAL A 203 -12.49 -14.20 11.38
C VAL A 203 -13.57 -14.25 10.30
N ASN A 204 -14.16 -13.12 9.94
CA ASN A 204 -15.27 -13.10 8.96
C ASN A 204 -14.78 -13.35 7.54
N ALA A 205 -13.63 -12.77 7.16
CA ALA A 205 -13.03 -12.98 5.85
C ALA A 205 -12.59 -14.44 5.67
N ILE A 206 -11.94 -15.04 6.69
CA ILE A 206 -11.60 -16.47 6.68
C ILE A 206 -12.85 -17.33 6.54
N LYS A 207 -13.90 -17.01 7.31
CA LYS A 207 -15.19 -17.70 7.23
C LYS A 207 -15.83 -17.58 5.84
N ALA A 208 -15.79 -16.41 5.21
CA ALA A 208 -16.31 -16.20 3.87
C ALA A 208 -15.60 -17.05 2.81
N VAL A 209 -14.26 -17.14 2.90
CA VAL A 209 -13.46 -18.01 2.01
C VAL A 209 -13.83 -19.47 2.23
N ALA A 210 -13.93 -19.91 3.48
CA ALA A 210 -14.28 -21.29 3.83
C ALA A 210 -15.70 -21.69 3.41
N GLU A 211 -16.69 -20.82 3.59
CA GLU A 211 -18.08 -21.08 3.19
C GLU A 211 -18.30 -21.02 1.67
N THR A 212 -17.31 -20.56 0.91
CA THR A 212 -17.36 -20.47 -0.56
C THR A 212 -16.24 -21.26 -1.24
N THR A 213 -15.59 -22.18 -0.52
CA THR A 213 -14.53 -23.03 -1.06
C THR A 213 -14.94 -23.67 -2.38
N GLY A 214 -14.07 -23.58 -3.38
CA GLY A 214 -14.32 -24.14 -4.70
C GLY A 214 -15.42 -23.44 -5.52
N ILE A 215 -16.06 -22.37 -5.06
CA ILE A 215 -17.06 -21.65 -5.87
C ILE A 215 -16.37 -20.59 -6.72
N ALA A 216 -16.56 -20.65 -8.04
CA ALA A 216 -16.03 -19.69 -9.02
C ALA A 216 -17.10 -19.25 -10.05
N CYS A 217 -16.88 -18.08 -10.66
CA CYS A 217 -17.76 -17.53 -11.70
C CYS A 217 -17.35 -18.01 -13.10
N PHE A 218 -18.34 -18.43 -13.89
CA PHE A 218 -18.16 -18.88 -15.27
C PHE A 218 -19.02 -18.06 -16.23
N PHE A 219 -18.50 -17.78 -17.42
CA PHE A 219 -19.25 -17.22 -18.54
C PHE A 219 -19.02 -18.11 -19.77
N ASN A 220 -20.08 -18.60 -20.40
CA ASN A 220 -19.98 -19.50 -21.57
C ASN A 220 -19.01 -20.68 -21.37
N ASN A 221 -19.09 -21.35 -20.21
CA ASN A 221 -18.26 -22.49 -19.82
C ASN A 221 -16.76 -22.20 -19.61
N THR A 222 -16.33 -20.94 -19.61
CA THR A 222 -14.96 -20.56 -19.20
C THR A 222 -14.99 -19.71 -17.93
N LEU A 223 -13.88 -19.67 -17.19
CA LEU A 223 -13.75 -18.79 -16.03
C LEU A 223 -13.98 -17.33 -16.43
N ALA A 224 -14.87 -16.65 -15.71
CA ALA A 224 -15.15 -15.25 -15.92
C ALA A 224 -13.98 -14.37 -15.43
N GLN A 225 -13.83 -13.19 -16.02
CA GLN A 225 -12.92 -12.16 -15.51
C GLN A 225 -13.61 -11.35 -14.41
N CYS A 226 -13.34 -11.70 -13.16
CA CYS A 226 -13.93 -11.03 -11.99
C CYS A 226 -13.02 -9.94 -11.43
N TYR A 227 -12.92 -8.80 -12.13
CA TYR A 227 -12.27 -7.59 -11.58
C TYR A 227 -13.13 -6.95 -10.49
N TYR A 228 -12.49 -6.26 -9.54
CA TYR A 228 -13.17 -5.56 -8.45
C TYR A 228 -12.44 -4.27 -8.11
N THR A 229 -13.15 -3.30 -7.54
CA THR A 229 -12.68 -1.94 -7.25
C THR A 229 -13.21 -1.48 -5.89
N ALA A 230 -12.53 -0.54 -5.24
CA ALA A 230 -12.95 -0.05 -3.93
C ALA A 230 -14.32 0.64 -3.97
N SER A 231 -14.50 1.60 -4.87
CA SER A 231 -15.78 2.23 -5.18
C SER A 231 -15.86 2.55 -6.67
N ASN A 232 -17.00 2.29 -7.29
CA ASN A 232 -17.21 2.59 -8.72
C ASN A 232 -17.76 4.00 -8.97
N GLY A 233 -18.20 4.72 -7.93
CA GLY A 233 -18.68 6.10 -8.01
C GLY A 233 -20.09 6.23 -8.59
N GLY A 234 -20.88 5.16 -8.62
CA GLY A 234 -22.27 5.18 -9.10
C GLY A 234 -22.50 4.55 -10.47
N PHE A 235 -21.43 4.28 -11.22
CA PHE A 235 -21.49 3.45 -12.41
C PHE A 235 -20.26 2.55 -12.48
N THR A 236 -20.46 1.28 -12.81
CA THR A 236 -19.34 0.42 -13.20
C THR A 236 -18.67 0.93 -14.47
N GLU A 237 -17.43 0.53 -14.70
CA GLU A 237 -16.70 0.83 -15.93
C GLU A 237 -16.56 -0.41 -16.81
N SER A 238 -16.47 -0.20 -18.13
CA SER A 238 -16.15 -1.29 -19.04
C SER A 238 -14.65 -1.61 -19.09
N ALA A 239 -14.30 -2.88 -19.29
CA ALA A 239 -12.90 -3.28 -19.46
C ALA A 239 -12.25 -2.67 -20.72
N LEU A 240 -13.05 -2.41 -21.76
CA LEU A 240 -12.64 -1.73 -22.99
C LEU A 240 -12.23 -0.28 -22.69
N ASN A 241 -13.06 0.48 -21.97
CA ASN A 241 -12.75 1.88 -21.65
C ASN A 241 -11.59 2.01 -20.68
N ALA A 242 -11.54 1.16 -19.65
CA ALA A 242 -10.51 1.23 -18.62
C ALA A 242 -9.11 0.87 -19.14
N TRP A 243 -9.01 -0.13 -20.03
CA TRP A 243 -7.73 -0.74 -20.39
C TRP A 243 -7.53 -1.01 -21.89
N GLY A 244 -8.47 -0.62 -22.76
CA GLY A 244 -8.38 -0.91 -24.20
C GLY A 244 -8.50 -2.39 -24.55
N ARG A 245 -9.07 -3.21 -23.65
CA ARG A 245 -9.30 -4.64 -23.88
C ARG A 245 -10.44 -4.88 -24.86
N GLU A 246 -10.60 -6.12 -25.30
CA GLU A 246 -11.80 -6.54 -26.02
C GLU A 246 -13.08 -6.28 -25.20
N ASN A 247 -14.20 -6.11 -25.90
CA ASN A 247 -15.50 -5.93 -25.24
C ASN A 247 -15.91 -7.22 -24.51
N ILE A 248 -15.73 -7.24 -23.19
CA ILE A 248 -16.14 -8.36 -22.32
C ILE A 248 -17.63 -8.14 -21.95
N PRO A 249 -18.57 -8.98 -22.40
CA PRO A 249 -20.01 -8.67 -22.35
C PRO A 249 -20.59 -8.39 -20.95
N TYR A 250 -20.01 -8.99 -19.91
CA TYR A 250 -20.44 -8.85 -18.53
C TYR A 250 -19.63 -7.81 -17.74
N LEU A 251 -18.69 -7.11 -18.37
CA LEU A 251 -17.93 -6.00 -17.79
C LEU A 251 -18.21 -4.73 -18.58
N GLY A 252 -19.44 -4.25 -18.46
CA GLY A 252 -19.93 -3.02 -19.09
C GLY A 252 -20.21 -1.91 -18.08
N ILE A 253 -20.67 -0.77 -18.58
CA ILE A 253 -21.14 0.36 -17.76
C ILE A 253 -22.58 0.05 -17.31
N VAL A 254 -22.78 -0.07 -16.00
CA VAL A 254 -24.06 -0.33 -15.34
C VAL A 254 -24.20 0.65 -14.18
N GLU A 255 -25.40 1.22 -14.02
CA GLU A 255 -25.72 2.07 -12.88
C GLU A 255 -25.65 1.28 -11.57
N ASP A 256 -24.89 1.79 -10.61
CA ASP A 256 -24.75 1.25 -9.26
C ASP A 256 -25.05 2.33 -8.21
N ARG A 257 -26.34 2.60 -8.03
CA ARG A 257 -26.80 3.53 -6.98
C ARG A 257 -26.33 3.13 -5.57
N TYR A 258 -26.06 1.84 -5.33
CA TYR A 258 -25.74 1.34 -4.00
C TYR A 258 -24.36 1.79 -3.54
N ASP A 259 -23.41 1.94 -4.46
CA ASP A 259 -22.11 2.56 -4.21
C ASP A 259 -22.25 4.02 -3.77
N LEU A 260 -23.08 4.81 -4.46
CA LEU A 260 -23.32 6.22 -4.13
C LEU A 260 -24.11 6.42 -2.84
N GLU A 261 -25.04 5.53 -2.53
CA GLU A 261 -25.81 5.57 -1.28
C GLU A 261 -24.95 5.26 -0.05
N ASN A 262 -23.81 4.57 -0.23
CA ASN A 262 -22.91 4.25 0.87
C ASN A 262 -22.13 5.51 1.30
N PRO A 263 -22.33 6.02 2.54
CA PRO A 263 -21.66 7.22 3.01
C PRO A 263 -20.14 7.06 3.22
N LEU A 264 -19.62 5.83 3.15
CA LEU A 264 -18.18 5.53 3.25
C LEU A 264 -17.49 5.47 1.88
N SER A 265 -18.22 5.67 0.78
CA SER A 265 -17.64 5.84 -0.55
C SER A 265 -16.85 7.14 -0.64
N GLU A 266 -15.68 7.11 -1.30
CA GLU A 266 -14.80 8.27 -1.38
C GLU A 266 -15.36 9.31 -2.35
N VAL A 267 -15.51 10.54 -1.84
CA VAL A 267 -16.00 11.69 -2.59
C VAL A 267 -15.14 12.90 -2.30
N ARG A 268 -14.64 13.55 -3.35
CA ARG A 268 -14.06 14.89 -3.29
C ARG A 268 -15.04 15.89 -3.88
N GLN A 269 -15.11 17.08 -3.30
CA GLN A 269 -16.12 18.06 -3.68
C GLN A 269 -15.59 19.48 -3.60
N ALA A 270 -16.12 20.36 -4.46
CA ALA A 270 -15.92 21.79 -4.39
C ALA A 270 -17.24 22.54 -4.56
N ALA A 271 -17.41 23.61 -3.78
CA ALA A 271 -18.54 24.51 -3.93
C ALA A 271 -18.21 25.60 -4.97
N VAL A 272 -19.22 25.96 -5.77
CA VAL A 272 -19.15 27.05 -6.73
C VAL A 272 -20.28 28.04 -6.43
N PRO A 273 -19.99 29.34 -6.23
CA PRO A 273 -21.04 30.32 -5.92
C PRO A 273 -22.00 30.50 -7.10
N GLY A 274 -23.28 30.64 -6.81
CA GLY A 274 -24.28 31.03 -7.82
C GLY A 274 -24.19 32.52 -8.11
N ILE A 275 -24.35 33.37 -7.08
CA ILE A 275 -24.16 34.81 -7.21
C ILE A 275 -22.70 35.15 -6.87
N VAL A 276 -22.02 35.82 -7.79
CA VAL A 276 -20.63 36.23 -7.64
C VAL A 276 -20.57 37.72 -7.35
N ARG A 277 -20.30 38.06 -6.09
CA ARG A 277 -20.08 39.44 -5.64
C ARG A 277 -18.62 39.83 -5.77
N ASP A 278 -17.74 38.86 -5.56
CA ASP A 278 -16.29 38.99 -5.63
C ASP A 278 -15.71 37.69 -6.21
N HIS A 279 -14.74 37.81 -7.10
CA HIS A 279 -14.04 36.67 -7.70
C HIS A 279 -13.22 35.88 -6.68
N SER A 280 -12.91 36.47 -5.52
CA SER A 280 -12.33 35.73 -4.39
C SER A 280 -13.21 34.58 -3.87
N GLN A 281 -14.49 34.54 -4.25
CA GLN A 281 -15.40 33.43 -3.92
C GLN A 281 -15.12 32.16 -4.74
N PHE A 282 -14.37 32.25 -5.85
CA PHE A 282 -13.89 31.08 -6.58
C PHE A 282 -12.56 30.58 -6.03
N SER A 283 -12.25 29.30 -6.27
CA SER A 283 -10.85 28.88 -6.18
C SER A 283 -10.03 29.62 -7.23
N ALA A 284 -8.78 29.97 -6.90
CA ALA A 284 -7.90 30.66 -7.85
C ALA A 284 -7.72 29.87 -9.16
N GLY A 285 -7.63 28.54 -9.06
CA GLY A 285 -7.53 27.66 -10.23
C GLY A 285 -8.77 27.70 -11.12
N LEU A 286 -9.97 27.61 -10.52
CA LEU A 286 -11.22 27.65 -11.29
C LEU A 286 -11.43 29.01 -11.94
N LEU A 287 -11.15 30.10 -11.22
CA LEU A 287 -11.24 31.45 -11.78
C LEU A 287 -10.33 31.60 -13.01
N ALA A 288 -9.05 31.17 -12.89
CA ALA A 288 -8.11 31.24 -14.00
C ALA A 288 -8.58 30.44 -15.21
N LEU A 289 -9.09 29.22 -15.00
CA LEU A 289 -9.64 28.37 -16.06
C LEU A 289 -10.86 29.03 -16.74
N LEU A 290 -11.79 29.59 -15.97
CA LEU A 290 -12.96 30.26 -16.52
C LEU A 290 -12.56 31.52 -17.30
N MET A 291 -11.62 32.32 -16.82
CA MET A 291 -11.09 33.48 -17.53
C MET A 291 -10.44 33.08 -18.85
N GLU A 292 -9.64 32.02 -18.86
CA GLU A 292 -9.03 31.48 -20.09
C GLU A 292 -10.09 31.15 -21.16
N LYS A 293 -11.23 30.55 -20.77
CA LYS A 293 -12.32 30.23 -21.71
C LYS A 293 -13.18 31.43 -22.08
N LEU A 294 -13.35 32.39 -21.17
CA LEU A 294 -14.18 33.58 -21.38
C LEU A 294 -13.49 34.64 -22.24
N SER A 295 -12.21 34.91 -22.04
CA SER A 295 -11.49 36.00 -22.71
C SER A 295 -11.63 35.99 -24.24
N PRO A 296 -11.42 34.86 -24.96
CA PRO A 296 -11.59 34.82 -26.42
C PRO A 296 -13.05 35.02 -26.86
N ARG A 297 -14.02 34.63 -26.01
CA ARG A 297 -15.45 34.80 -26.30
C ARG A 297 -15.86 36.26 -26.17
N LEU A 298 -15.33 36.96 -25.17
CA LEU A 298 -15.58 38.39 -24.97
C LEU A 298 -14.94 39.24 -26.06
N GLU A 299 -13.70 38.91 -26.47
CA GLU A 299 -13.04 39.58 -27.59
C GLU A 299 -13.84 39.46 -28.89
N ALA A 300 -14.36 38.27 -29.19
CA ALA A 300 -15.22 38.05 -30.36
C ALA A 300 -16.54 38.85 -30.31
N LEU A 301 -16.98 39.26 -29.12
CA LEU A 301 -18.16 40.10 -28.90
C LEU A 301 -17.82 41.60 -28.81
N GLY A 302 -16.56 42.00 -29.02
CA GLY A 302 -16.12 43.40 -28.98
C GLY A 302 -15.76 43.95 -27.60
N TYR A 303 -15.60 43.07 -26.59
CA TYR A 303 -15.19 43.43 -25.24
C TYR A 303 -13.69 43.23 -25.02
N SER A 304 -13.14 43.86 -23.98
CA SER A 304 -11.74 43.66 -23.56
C SER A 304 -11.52 42.19 -23.12
N PRO A 305 -10.50 41.50 -23.64
CA PRO A 305 -10.14 40.14 -23.20
C PRO A 305 -9.32 40.12 -21.90
N ILE A 306 -8.95 41.29 -21.36
CA ILE A 306 -8.11 41.39 -20.15
C ILE A 306 -8.92 40.93 -18.94
N ALA A 307 -8.38 40.02 -18.14
CA ALA A 307 -9.09 39.41 -17.01
C ALA A 307 -9.69 40.44 -16.03
N ASP A 308 -8.97 41.52 -15.71
CA ASP A 308 -9.44 42.60 -14.81
C ASP A 308 -10.60 43.43 -15.39
N ASP A 309 -10.87 43.30 -16.69
CA ASP A 309 -11.99 43.93 -17.38
C ASP A 309 -13.18 43.00 -17.58
N ILE A 310 -13.10 41.76 -17.07
CA ILE A 310 -14.15 40.74 -17.13
C ILE A 310 -14.66 40.45 -15.72
N ARG A 311 -15.97 40.43 -15.54
CA ARG A 311 -16.62 40.07 -14.28
C ARG A 311 -17.67 38.99 -14.51
N ILE A 312 -17.45 37.80 -13.97
CA ILE A 312 -18.52 36.84 -13.77
C ILE A 312 -19.45 37.40 -12.68
N ASP A 313 -20.72 37.62 -13.02
CA ASP A 313 -21.75 38.12 -12.10
C ASP A 313 -22.54 36.96 -11.48
N GLU A 314 -22.81 35.91 -12.26
CA GLU A 314 -23.61 34.76 -11.82
C GLU A 314 -23.16 33.48 -12.55
N VAL A 315 -23.12 32.37 -11.81
CA VAL A 315 -23.10 31.01 -12.36
C VAL A 315 -24.55 30.53 -12.39
N LEU A 316 -25.07 30.32 -13.59
CA LEU A 316 -26.46 29.95 -13.84
C LEU A 316 -26.66 28.43 -13.88
N GLY A 317 -25.62 27.70 -14.30
CA GLY A 317 -25.64 26.25 -14.43
C GLY A 317 -24.24 25.68 -14.56
N ILE A 318 -24.07 24.45 -14.07
CA ILE A 318 -22.89 23.63 -14.29
C ILE A 318 -23.38 22.25 -14.72
N VAL A 319 -22.95 21.78 -15.89
CA VAL A 319 -23.50 20.56 -16.50
C VAL A 319 -22.36 19.69 -17.00
N PRO A 320 -22.16 18.47 -16.46
CA PRO A 320 -21.27 17.49 -17.08
C PRO A 320 -21.92 16.99 -18.38
N HIS A 321 -21.16 16.96 -19.46
CA HIS A 321 -21.64 16.48 -20.75
C HIS A 321 -20.53 15.87 -21.58
N THR A 322 -20.96 15.11 -22.60
CA THR A 322 -20.08 14.39 -23.53
C THR A 322 -19.18 13.40 -22.81
N THR A 323 -19.51 12.12 -22.85
CA THR A 323 -18.65 11.06 -22.31
C THR A 323 -17.32 10.98 -23.06
N ARG A 324 -16.23 10.65 -22.35
CA ARG A 324 -14.89 10.48 -22.92
C ARG A 324 -14.81 9.35 -23.95
N PHE A 325 -15.59 8.28 -23.76
CA PHE A 325 -15.53 7.05 -24.57
C PHE A 325 -16.77 6.84 -25.47
N GLY A 326 -17.65 7.85 -25.57
CA GLY A 326 -18.95 7.71 -26.22
C GLY A 326 -19.99 7.02 -25.33
N GLY A 327 -21.27 7.12 -25.73
CA GLY A 327 -22.41 6.66 -24.93
C GLY A 327 -23.03 7.77 -24.08
N GLU A 328 -23.96 7.38 -23.19
CA GLU A 328 -24.73 8.31 -22.35
C GLU A 328 -24.17 8.44 -20.93
N ASN A 329 -23.46 7.41 -20.43
CA ASN A 329 -22.97 7.32 -19.05
C ASN A 329 -21.47 7.01 -18.99
N GLY A 330 -20.86 7.29 -17.83
CA GLY A 330 -19.44 6.99 -17.55
C GLY A 330 -18.59 8.24 -17.36
N VAL A 331 -17.29 8.12 -17.62
CA VAL A 331 -16.33 9.22 -17.45
C VAL A 331 -16.66 10.36 -18.41
N MET A 332 -16.99 11.53 -17.86
CA MET A 332 -17.35 12.72 -18.62
C MET A 332 -16.09 13.43 -19.13
N ARG A 333 -16.19 14.06 -20.31
CA ARG A 333 -15.10 14.81 -20.92
C ARG A 333 -15.14 16.29 -20.56
N TYR A 334 -16.34 16.89 -20.57
CA TYR A 334 -16.51 18.33 -20.39
C TYR A 334 -17.45 18.65 -19.24
N LEU A 335 -17.15 19.76 -18.57
CA LEU A 335 -18.05 20.43 -17.65
C LEU A 335 -18.36 21.81 -18.23
N ARG A 336 -19.63 22.03 -18.59
CA ARG A 336 -20.10 23.31 -19.11
C ARG A 336 -20.49 24.22 -17.97
N PHE A 337 -19.99 25.45 -17.98
CA PHE A 337 -20.41 26.52 -17.09
C PHE A 337 -21.25 27.52 -17.88
N ASP A 338 -22.51 27.69 -17.46
CA ASP A 338 -23.42 28.69 -18.00
C ASP A 338 -23.33 29.94 -17.11
N LEU A 339 -22.86 31.05 -17.67
CA LEU A 339 -22.41 32.22 -16.91
C LEU A 339 -23.11 33.51 -17.36
N LYS A 340 -23.44 34.36 -16.40
CA LYS A 340 -23.75 35.76 -16.63
C LYS A 340 -22.50 36.59 -16.40
N VAL A 341 -22.10 37.37 -17.40
CA VAL A 341 -20.83 38.09 -17.41
C VAL A 341 -21.06 39.56 -17.73
N SER A 342 -20.29 40.42 -17.08
CA SER A 342 -20.11 41.83 -17.43
C SER A 342 -18.70 42.05 -17.93
N GLY A 343 -18.53 42.87 -18.97
CA GLY A 343 -17.23 43.23 -19.53
C GLY A 343 -17.12 44.72 -19.77
N LYS A 344 -15.90 45.23 -19.95
CA LYS A 344 -15.70 46.58 -20.50
C LYS A 344 -15.48 46.50 -22.01
N SER A 345 -16.15 47.36 -22.78
CA SER A 345 -15.98 47.45 -24.24
C SER A 345 -14.94 48.50 -24.61
N PHE A 346 -14.40 48.42 -25.83
CA PHE A 346 -13.57 49.49 -26.36
C PHE A 346 -14.47 50.67 -26.75
N ASP A 347 -14.11 51.87 -26.30
CA ASP A 347 -14.80 53.11 -26.61
C ASP A 347 -14.28 53.61 -27.97
N GLU A 348 -15.02 53.37 -29.06
CA GLU A 348 -14.76 54.01 -30.36
C GLU A 348 -15.25 55.45 -30.29
N ARG A 349 -14.49 56.32 -29.62
CA ARG A 349 -14.63 57.75 -29.85
C ARG A 349 -13.84 58.12 -31.09
N ASP A 350 -14.56 58.20 -32.22
CA ASP A 350 -14.13 58.93 -33.42
C ASP A 350 -13.83 60.38 -33.02
N GLN A 351 -12.57 60.67 -32.69
CA GLN A 351 -12.09 62.04 -32.72
C GLN A 351 -11.83 62.41 -34.18
N GLU A 352 -12.83 62.96 -34.84
CA GLU A 352 -12.67 63.71 -36.08
C GLU A 352 -11.81 64.95 -35.76
N VAL A 353 -10.52 64.90 -36.08
CA VAL A 353 -9.60 66.05 -35.98
C VAL A 353 -9.07 66.37 -37.36
N SER A 354 -9.37 67.59 -37.82
CA SER A 354 -9.01 68.08 -39.14
C SER A 354 -7.49 68.22 -39.35
N PHE A 355 -7.08 67.93 -40.59
CA PHE A 355 -5.77 68.07 -41.22
C PHE A 355 -4.74 69.05 -40.62
N GLY A 356 -3.55 68.54 -40.32
CA GLY A 356 -2.33 69.32 -40.14
C GLY A 356 -1.14 68.51 -39.60
N GLU A 357 -0.29 68.01 -40.50
CA GLU A 357 1.04 67.39 -40.30
C GLU A 357 1.16 66.12 -39.43
N ALA A 358 2.10 65.26 -39.85
CA ALA A 358 2.21 63.86 -39.47
C ALA A 358 2.50 63.64 -37.98
N ALA A 359 1.45 63.38 -37.20
CA ALA A 359 1.55 62.75 -35.89
C ALA A 359 1.30 61.24 -36.03
N MET A 360 2.32 60.44 -35.71
CA MET A 360 2.14 59.03 -35.39
C MET A 360 1.20 58.96 -34.16
N HIS A 361 -0.03 58.53 -34.39
CA HIS A 361 -1.00 58.28 -33.32
C HIS A 361 -0.93 56.80 -32.93
N GLU A 362 -0.40 56.49 -31.76
CA GLU A 362 -0.86 55.29 -31.05
C GLU A 362 -2.28 55.57 -30.57
N ALA A 363 -3.26 54.90 -31.17
CA ALA A 363 -4.64 54.99 -30.73
C ALA A 363 -4.75 54.50 -29.28
N ILE A 364 -4.87 55.44 -28.33
CA ILE A 364 -5.19 55.11 -26.95
C ILE A 364 -6.64 54.62 -26.94
N ARG A 365 -6.84 53.30 -27.03
CA ARG A 365 -8.14 52.68 -26.84
C ARG A 365 -8.56 52.93 -25.38
N THR A 366 -9.53 53.81 -25.18
CA THR A 366 -10.16 53.96 -23.86
C THR A 366 -11.17 52.83 -23.69
N VAL A 367 -11.24 52.25 -22.49
CA VAL A 367 -12.16 51.14 -22.18
C VAL A 367 -13.33 51.69 -21.36
N SER A 368 -14.55 51.20 -21.61
CA SER A 368 -15.78 51.64 -20.94
C SER A 368 -15.80 51.27 -19.44
N GLY A 369 -16.86 51.66 -18.72
CA GLY A 369 -17.24 51.00 -17.47
C GLY A 369 -17.73 49.55 -17.70
N PHE A 370 -17.90 48.77 -16.64
CA PHE A 370 -18.47 47.41 -16.75
C PHE A 370 -19.92 47.47 -17.26
N GLN A 371 -20.21 46.68 -18.29
CA GLN A 371 -21.53 46.51 -18.88
C GLN A 371 -21.88 45.02 -18.90
N ALA A 372 -23.10 44.67 -18.48
CA ALA A 372 -23.59 43.31 -18.59
C ALA A 372 -23.71 42.92 -20.06
N LEU A 373 -23.25 41.71 -20.40
CA LEU A 373 -23.43 41.18 -21.74
C LEU A 373 -24.91 40.90 -22.01
N PRO A 374 -25.36 41.05 -23.27
CA PRO A 374 -26.77 40.87 -23.64
C PRO A 374 -27.24 39.42 -23.52
N GLU A 375 -26.33 38.46 -23.68
CA GLU A 375 -26.60 37.03 -23.59
C GLU A 375 -25.69 36.36 -22.56
N ASN A 376 -26.18 35.27 -21.97
CA ASN A 376 -25.37 34.42 -21.11
C ASN A 376 -24.33 33.67 -21.96
N ILE A 377 -23.15 33.46 -21.40
CA ILE A 377 -22.07 32.73 -22.07
C ILE A 377 -21.95 31.34 -21.46
N SER A 378 -21.98 30.32 -22.31
CA SER A 378 -21.57 28.97 -21.95
C SER A 378 -20.11 28.73 -22.33
N VAL A 379 -19.33 28.18 -21.41
CA VAL A 379 -17.95 27.73 -21.65
C VAL A 379 -17.80 26.26 -21.27
N ASP A 380 -17.18 25.48 -22.16
CA ASP A 380 -16.84 24.08 -21.90
C ASP A 380 -15.40 24.00 -21.37
N CYS A 381 -15.25 23.36 -20.22
CA CYS A 381 -13.95 23.08 -19.61
C CYS A 381 -13.69 21.57 -19.66
N GLU A 382 -12.48 21.15 -20.07
CA GLU A 382 -12.12 19.72 -19.99
C GLU A 382 -12.04 19.31 -18.52
N ILE A 383 -12.64 18.17 -18.17
CA ILE A 383 -12.63 17.70 -16.78
C ILE A 383 -11.21 17.31 -16.37
N PHE A 384 -10.53 16.55 -17.24
CA PHE A 384 -9.17 16.10 -17.04
C PHE A 384 -8.24 16.69 -18.12
N PRO A 385 -7.16 17.39 -17.75
CA PRO A 385 -6.76 17.71 -16.38
C PRO A 385 -7.43 18.97 -15.80
N ASP A 386 -8.13 19.78 -16.59
CA ASP A 386 -8.34 21.20 -16.25
C ASP A 386 -9.21 21.41 -15.00
N VAL A 387 -10.48 20.97 -14.99
CA VAL A 387 -11.39 21.20 -13.85
C VAL A 387 -10.91 20.45 -12.60
N GLU A 388 -10.44 19.22 -12.78
CA GLU A 388 -9.90 18.37 -11.70
C GLU A 388 -8.72 19.04 -10.99
N ALA A 389 -7.74 19.55 -11.74
CA ALA A 389 -6.59 20.26 -11.20
C ALA A 389 -6.98 21.64 -10.62
N ALA A 390 -7.84 22.38 -11.31
CA ALA A 390 -8.30 23.72 -10.89
C ALA A 390 -9.03 23.72 -9.54
N LEU A 391 -9.69 22.60 -9.20
CA LEU A 391 -10.43 22.41 -7.97
C LEU A 391 -9.72 21.48 -6.96
N ASN A 392 -8.58 20.89 -7.33
CA ASN A 392 -7.83 19.91 -6.51
C ASN A 392 -8.68 18.69 -6.10
N LEU A 393 -9.45 18.13 -7.04
CA LEU A 393 -10.44 17.07 -6.78
C LEU A 393 -9.98 15.66 -7.18
N SER A 394 -8.72 15.48 -7.55
CA SER A 394 -8.12 14.18 -7.89
C SER A 394 -8.31 13.13 -6.80
N ILE A 395 -8.87 11.95 -7.11
CA ILE A 395 -8.94 10.81 -6.18
C ILE A 395 -7.94 9.73 -6.62
N ASN A 396 -7.89 9.47 -7.92
CA ASN A 396 -7.11 8.42 -8.54
C ASN A 396 -5.89 9.00 -9.25
N ARG A 397 -4.90 8.15 -9.50
CA ARG A 397 -3.78 8.53 -10.39
C ARG A 397 -4.19 8.62 -11.85
N ASN A 398 -5.19 7.83 -12.25
CA ASN A 398 -5.71 7.82 -13.60
C ASN A 398 -6.92 8.77 -13.69
N PRO A 399 -7.11 9.48 -14.81
CA PRO A 399 -8.25 10.37 -15.00
C PRO A 399 -9.52 9.56 -15.30
N ASN A 400 -10.18 9.02 -14.28
CA ASN A 400 -11.29 8.10 -14.43
C ASN A 400 -12.43 8.29 -13.42
N GLU A 401 -12.40 9.35 -12.61
CA GLU A 401 -13.47 9.73 -11.70
C GLU A 401 -14.76 10.03 -12.45
N LEU A 402 -15.89 9.78 -11.77
CA LEU A 402 -17.20 10.21 -12.23
C LEU A 402 -17.55 11.56 -11.60
N VAL A 403 -18.17 12.42 -12.40
CA VAL A 403 -18.49 13.80 -12.01
C VAL A 403 -19.99 14.00 -11.92
N TYR A 404 -20.44 14.46 -10.75
CA TYR A 404 -21.82 14.88 -10.49
C TYR A 404 -21.86 16.36 -10.12
N VAL A 405 -23.01 17.00 -10.39
CA VAL A 405 -23.26 18.37 -9.98
C VAL A 405 -24.58 18.45 -9.23
N GLU A 406 -24.52 18.97 -8.02
CA GLU A 406 -25.68 19.28 -7.20
C GLU A 406 -25.95 20.79 -7.20
N LYS A 407 -27.22 21.17 -7.35
CA LYS A 407 -27.65 22.56 -7.13
C LYS A 407 -27.89 22.79 -5.64
N LEU A 408 -27.24 23.81 -5.10
CA LEU A 408 -27.37 24.23 -3.70
C LEU A 408 -28.21 25.51 -3.61
N ASN A 409 -28.68 25.82 -2.39
CA ASN A 409 -29.28 27.11 -2.11
C ASN A 409 -28.18 28.19 -2.14
N GLY A 410 -28.04 28.88 -3.28
CA GLY A 410 -27.03 29.92 -3.50
C GLY A 410 -25.83 29.51 -4.36
N GLY A 411 -25.84 28.33 -4.99
CA GLY A 411 -24.76 27.92 -5.91
C GLY A 411 -24.82 26.45 -6.31
N PHE A 412 -23.65 25.86 -6.50
CA PHE A 412 -23.49 24.49 -6.96
C PHE A 412 -22.42 23.77 -6.16
N ARG A 413 -22.45 22.45 -6.23
CA ARG A 413 -21.40 21.57 -5.72
C ARG A 413 -21.03 20.59 -6.81
N ILE A 414 -19.74 20.57 -7.16
CA ILE A 414 -19.17 19.60 -8.08
C ILE A 414 -18.59 18.47 -7.22
N LEU A 415 -18.96 17.22 -7.53
CA LEU A 415 -18.51 16.02 -6.84
C LEU A 415 -17.72 15.15 -7.80
N PHE A 416 -16.53 14.73 -7.37
CA PHE A 416 -15.72 13.69 -7.99
C PHE A 416 -15.85 12.44 -7.12
N THR A 417 -16.14 11.32 -7.76
CA THR A 417 -16.41 10.02 -7.13
C THR A 417 -15.66 8.93 -7.89
N ARG A 418 -15.69 7.70 -7.37
CA ARG A 418 -14.93 6.50 -7.81
C ARG A 418 -13.52 6.46 -7.20
N TYR A 419 -13.22 5.33 -6.56
CA TYR A 419 -11.89 4.99 -6.09
C TYR A 419 -11.46 3.63 -6.63
N GLY A 420 -10.43 3.63 -7.47
CA GLY A 420 -10.01 2.50 -8.28
C GLY A 420 -10.53 2.58 -9.72
N HIS A 421 -10.40 1.47 -10.45
CA HIS A 421 -10.65 1.46 -11.90
C HIS A 421 -12.13 1.45 -12.30
N GLY A 422 -13.06 1.14 -11.39
CA GLY A 422 -14.50 1.13 -11.68
C GLY A 422 -15.03 -0.16 -12.34
N VAL A 423 -14.16 -0.98 -12.94
CA VAL A 423 -14.56 -2.24 -13.60
C VAL A 423 -14.95 -3.34 -12.61
N GLY A 424 -16.12 -3.97 -12.84
CA GLY A 424 -16.58 -5.14 -12.09
C GLY A 424 -17.17 -4.81 -10.72
N LEU A 425 -16.89 -5.66 -9.72
CA LEU A 425 -17.49 -5.55 -8.38
C LEU A 425 -17.02 -4.31 -7.63
N SER A 426 -17.93 -3.45 -7.18
CA SER A 426 -17.61 -2.41 -6.19
C SER A 426 -17.69 -3.00 -4.79
N GLN A 427 -16.61 -2.86 -4.02
CA GLN A 427 -16.54 -3.31 -2.63
C GLN A 427 -17.50 -2.51 -1.75
N ARG A 428 -17.58 -1.18 -1.93
CA ARG A 428 -18.54 -0.32 -1.22
C ARG A 428 -19.99 -0.56 -1.62
N GLY A 429 -20.24 -0.84 -2.89
CA GLY A 429 -21.57 -1.22 -3.35
C GLY A 429 -22.00 -2.58 -2.79
N ALA A 430 -21.12 -3.59 -2.82
CA ALA A 430 -21.38 -4.90 -2.23
C ALA A 430 -21.62 -4.83 -0.71
N GLU A 431 -20.83 -4.04 0.01
CA GLU A 431 -21.03 -3.73 1.43
C GLU A 431 -22.45 -3.22 1.69
N TRP A 432 -22.86 -2.19 0.95
CA TRP A 432 -24.14 -1.52 1.14
C TRP A 432 -25.33 -2.41 0.73
N MET A 433 -25.20 -3.15 -0.37
CA MET A 433 -26.20 -4.15 -0.80
C MET A 433 -26.43 -5.21 0.28
N ALA A 434 -25.37 -5.72 0.90
CA ALA A 434 -25.49 -6.72 1.95
C ALA A 434 -26.02 -6.12 3.26
N ALA A 435 -25.46 -4.99 3.72
CA ALA A 435 -25.80 -4.37 5.01
C ALA A 435 -27.21 -3.77 5.04
N THR A 436 -27.58 -3.03 3.99
CA THR A 436 -28.81 -2.22 3.97
C THR A 436 -29.96 -2.94 3.28
N TYR A 437 -29.65 -3.72 2.23
CA TYR A 437 -30.66 -4.40 1.42
C TYR A 437 -30.77 -5.91 1.67
N GLY A 438 -29.87 -6.48 2.48
CA GLY A 438 -29.88 -7.91 2.83
C GLY A 438 -29.62 -8.83 1.64
N TRP A 439 -28.85 -8.37 0.64
CA TRP A 439 -28.52 -9.21 -0.51
C TRP A 439 -27.49 -10.27 -0.14
N ASP A 440 -27.69 -11.48 -0.66
CA ASP A 440 -26.70 -12.55 -0.60
C ASP A 440 -25.60 -12.38 -1.66
N TYR A 441 -24.52 -13.13 -1.50
CA TYR A 441 -23.38 -13.07 -2.42
C TYR A 441 -23.75 -13.41 -3.87
N GLN A 442 -24.73 -14.28 -4.09
CA GLN A 442 -25.15 -14.71 -5.43
C GLN A 442 -25.79 -13.54 -6.18
N LYS A 443 -26.66 -12.80 -5.50
CA LYS A 443 -27.33 -11.62 -6.06
C LYS A 443 -26.35 -10.48 -6.30
N ILE A 444 -25.40 -10.27 -5.39
CA ILE A 444 -24.32 -9.27 -5.54
C ILE A 444 -23.47 -9.60 -6.78
N LEU A 445 -22.98 -10.84 -6.90
CA LEU A 445 -22.16 -11.26 -8.04
C LEU A 445 -22.93 -11.18 -9.37
N ARG A 446 -24.21 -11.56 -9.39
CA ARG A 446 -25.04 -11.47 -10.59
C ARG A 446 -25.27 -10.03 -11.05
N PHE A 447 -25.29 -9.08 -10.12
CA PHE A 447 -25.38 -7.66 -10.44
C PHE A 447 -24.11 -7.16 -11.13
N TYR A 448 -22.93 -7.46 -10.56
CA TYR A 448 -21.65 -6.99 -11.09
C TYR A 448 -21.11 -7.78 -12.29
N TYR A 449 -21.49 -9.04 -12.42
CA TYR A 449 -21.08 -9.93 -13.51
C TYR A 449 -22.33 -10.58 -14.15
N PRO A 450 -23.17 -9.80 -14.84
CA PRO A 450 -24.42 -10.30 -15.38
C PRO A 450 -24.21 -11.40 -16.43
N GLY A 451 -25.05 -12.44 -16.38
CA GLY A 451 -24.95 -13.59 -17.29
C GLY A 451 -23.86 -14.60 -16.93
N THR A 452 -23.13 -14.40 -15.82
CA THR A 452 -22.25 -15.44 -15.27
C THR A 452 -23.04 -16.45 -14.42
N GLU A 453 -22.45 -17.63 -14.25
CA GLU A 453 -22.95 -18.72 -13.42
C GLU A 453 -21.92 -19.07 -12.36
N LEU A 454 -22.39 -19.43 -11.17
CA LEU A 454 -21.53 -19.97 -10.11
C LEU A 454 -21.43 -21.48 -10.26
N ARG A 455 -20.21 -22.01 -10.26
CA ARG A 455 -19.95 -23.45 -10.34
C ARG A 455 -18.88 -23.85 -9.34
N GLU A 456 -18.94 -25.10 -8.90
CA GLU A 456 -17.89 -25.71 -8.11
C GLU A 456 -16.71 -26.09 -9.02
N VAL A 457 -15.50 -25.86 -8.53
CA VAL A 457 -14.23 -26.27 -9.12
C VAL A 457 -13.38 -26.92 -8.05
N ASP A 458 -12.58 -27.92 -8.44
CA ASP A 458 -11.70 -28.61 -7.50
C ASP A 458 -10.50 -27.71 -7.15
N THR A 459 -10.53 -27.16 -5.94
CA THR A 459 -9.41 -26.44 -5.31
C THR A 459 -8.76 -27.26 -4.18
N SER A 460 -9.06 -28.56 -4.12
CA SER A 460 -8.50 -29.43 -3.09
C SER A 460 -6.98 -29.52 -3.21
N TYR A 461 -6.33 -29.55 -2.06
CA TYR A 461 -4.88 -29.61 -1.97
C TYR A 461 -4.49 -30.55 -0.84
N SER A 462 -3.57 -31.48 -1.12
CA SER A 462 -3.05 -32.42 -0.13
C SER A 462 -1.60 -32.10 0.18
N LEU A 463 -1.33 -31.79 1.45
CA LEU A 463 0.05 -31.69 1.94
C LEU A 463 0.70 -33.08 2.03
N PRO A 464 2.02 -33.18 1.78
CA PRO A 464 2.78 -34.40 2.05
C PRO A 464 2.70 -34.83 3.51
N GLU A 465 2.98 -36.11 3.77
CA GLU A 465 2.96 -36.65 5.13
C GLU A 465 3.95 -35.93 6.06
N PRO A 466 3.65 -35.87 7.38
CA PRO A 466 4.54 -35.25 8.34
C PRO A 466 5.92 -35.92 8.33
N ILE A 467 6.97 -35.11 8.33
CA ILE A 467 8.32 -35.66 8.52
C ILE A 467 8.48 -36.19 9.94
N GLY A 468 8.99 -37.43 10.05
CA GLY A 468 9.22 -38.11 11.32
C GLY A 468 10.27 -37.40 12.19
N ARG A 469 10.19 -37.63 13.51
CA ARG A 469 11.10 -37.01 14.51
C ARG A 469 12.59 -37.29 14.28
N ASP A 470 12.91 -38.34 13.53
CA ASP A 470 14.29 -38.76 13.24
C ASP A 470 15.05 -37.81 12.30
N TYR A 471 14.33 -36.90 11.63
CA TYR A 471 14.88 -35.88 10.71
C TYR A 471 14.83 -34.46 11.31
N LEU A 472 14.40 -34.34 12.57
CA LEU A 472 14.51 -33.08 13.30
C LEU A 472 15.98 -32.76 13.49
N THR A 473 16.36 -31.55 13.10
CA THR A 473 17.64 -31.01 13.54
C THR A 473 17.74 -31.12 15.06
N THR A 474 18.74 -31.85 15.54
CA THR A 474 19.08 -31.87 16.96
C THR A 474 19.52 -30.46 17.34
N PRO A 475 18.94 -29.84 18.39
CA PRO A 475 19.41 -28.55 18.86
C PRO A 475 20.92 -28.62 19.08
N GLY A 476 21.63 -27.56 18.67
CA GLY A 476 22.99 -27.37 19.17
C GLY A 476 22.95 -27.43 20.71
N PRO A 477 23.98 -27.96 21.39
CA PRO A 477 24.00 -27.98 22.85
C PRO A 477 23.71 -26.57 23.36
N ALA A 478 22.72 -26.44 24.26
CA ALA A 478 22.40 -25.16 24.87
C ALA A 478 23.71 -24.52 25.35
N PRO A 479 23.99 -23.24 25.03
CA PRO A 479 25.19 -22.59 25.49
C PRO A 479 25.25 -22.76 27.01
N THR A 480 26.25 -23.50 27.47
CA THR A 480 26.44 -23.68 28.91
C THR A 480 26.70 -22.29 29.48
N PRO A 481 25.95 -21.82 30.49
CA PRO A 481 26.23 -20.53 31.10
C PRO A 481 27.71 -20.50 31.47
N THR A 482 28.43 -19.47 31.02
CA THR A 482 29.83 -19.28 31.38
C THR A 482 29.93 -19.40 32.91
N PRO A 483 30.82 -20.26 33.45
CA PRO A 483 30.97 -20.37 34.90
C PRO A 483 31.15 -18.97 35.49
N ARG A 484 30.43 -18.65 36.58
CA ARG A 484 30.64 -17.39 37.30
C ARG A 484 32.15 -17.25 37.58
N PRO A 485 32.76 -16.08 37.35
CA PRO A 485 34.18 -15.87 37.65
C PRO A 485 34.49 -16.26 39.08
N THR A 486 35.55 -17.06 39.28
CA THR A 486 36.04 -17.41 40.62
C THR A 486 36.39 -16.13 41.37
N LEU A 487 35.84 -15.96 42.59
CA LEU A 487 36.15 -14.82 43.44
C LEU A 487 37.65 -14.78 43.74
N MET A 488 38.21 -13.57 43.76
CA MET A 488 39.64 -13.40 44.03
C MET A 488 39.92 -13.70 45.52
N PRO A 489 40.93 -14.51 45.83
CA PRO A 489 41.28 -14.78 47.22
C PRO A 489 41.86 -13.53 47.87
N VAL A 490 41.59 -13.38 49.17
CA VAL A 490 42.29 -12.46 50.07
C VAL A 490 43.26 -13.29 50.90
N ASP A 491 44.52 -12.87 50.96
CA ASP A 491 45.55 -13.54 51.76
C ASP A 491 45.26 -13.32 53.26
N PRO A 492 45.06 -14.40 54.06
CA PRO A 492 44.79 -14.30 55.49
C PRO A 492 45.86 -13.55 56.28
N GLN A 493 47.11 -13.53 55.81
CA GLN A 493 48.19 -12.76 56.45
C GLN A 493 48.05 -11.25 56.20
N ARG A 494 47.55 -10.85 55.03
CA ARG A 494 47.29 -9.43 54.68
C ARG A 494 46.02 -8.89 55.34
N ALA A 495 45.06 -9.75 55.63
CA ALA A 495 43.81 -9.45 56.33
C ALA A 495 44.00 -9.30 57.86
N HIS A 496 45.11 -9.77 58.42
CA HIS A 496 45.28 -9.83 59.88
C HIS A 496 45.28 -8.43 60.53
N GLY A 497 44.27 -8.17 61.37
CA GLY A 497 44.10 -6.89 62.06
C GLY A 497 43.52 -5.75 61.21
N LYS A 498 43.10 -6.01 59.97
CA LYS A 498 42.44 -5.03 59.08
C LYS A 498 40.95 -5.33 58.95
N LEU A 499 40.16 -4.31 58.66
CA LEU A 499 38.73 -4.44 58.43
C LEU A 499 38.46 -5.15 57.09
N ILE A 500 37.52 -6.10 57.10
CA ILE A 500 37.13 -6.86 55.90
C ILE A 500 35.75 -6.41 55.46
N ALA A 501 35.64 -6.09 54.17
CA ALA A 501 34.39 -5.80 53.50
C ALA A 501 34.04 -6.93 52.53
N ARG A 502 32.76 -7.24 52.41
CA ARG A 502 32.22 -8.24 51.49
C ARG A 502 31.21 -7.59 50.56
N VAL A 503 31.32 -7.83 49.26
CA VAL A 503 30.38 -7.28 48.26
C VAL A 503 29.06 -8.04 48.34
N THR A 504 28.12 -7.55 49.13
CA THR A 504 26.83 -8.21 49.44
C THR A 504 25.63 -7.30 49.18
N GLU A 505 25.81 -5.98 49.24
CA GLU A 505 24.74 -5.00 49.02
C GLU A 505 24.52 -4.70 47.53
N ILE A 506 24.60 -5.75 46.70
CA ILE A 506 24.25 -5.74 45.27
C ILE A 506 23.43 -7.01 44.95
N PRO A 507 22.58 -7.03 43.91
CA PRO A 507 21.90 -8.26 43.50
C PRO A 507 22.91 -9.37 43.16
N ILE A 508 22.57 -10.63 43.47
CA ILE A 508 23.44 -11.81 43.26
C ILE A 508 23.87 -12.03 41.80
N ASN A 509 23.20 -11.40 40.84
CA ASN A 509 23.51 -11.44 39.40
C ASN A 509 24.14 -10.14 38.87
N SER A 510 24.58 -9.24 39.76
CA SER A 510 25.17 -7.95 39.43
C SER A 510 26.68 -7.91 39.74
N SER A 511 27.33 -6.80 39.42
CA SER A 511 28.73 -6.54 39.72
C SER A 511 28.95 -5.12 40.22
N LEU A 512 29.85 -4.94 41.17
CA LEU A 512 30.32 -3.67 41.69
C LEU A 512 31.57 -3.20 40.92
N ASN A 513 31.62 -1.93 40.52
CA ASN A 513 32.79 -1.37 39.85
C ASN A 513 33.88 -1.00 40.88
N LEU A 514 35.09 -1.55 40.72
CA LEU A 514 36.31 -1.11 41.39
C LEU A 514 36.98 -0.03 40.54
N ARG A 515 37.31 1.12 41.13
CA ARG A 515 37.79 2.29 40.40
C ARG A 515 39.22 2.66 40.74
N ALA A 516 39.89 3.37 39.82
CA ALA A 516 41.27 3.84 40.02
C ALA A 516 41.38 4.94 41.08
N GLU A 517 40.36 5.80 41.21
CA GLU A 517 40.27 6.91 42.17
C GLU A 517 38.91 6.93 42.88
N ALA A 518 38.82 7.61 44.02
CA ALA A 518 37.62 7.82 44.83
C ALA A 518 36.59 8.77 44.15
N SER A 519 36.14 8.40 42.97
CA SER A 519 35.21 9.20 42.16
C SER A 519 34.36 8.31 41.25
N LEU A 520 33.06 8.61 41.12
CA LEU A 520 32.16 7.90 40.21
C LEU A 520 32.52 8.11 38.73
N ASN A 521 33.35 9.12 38.43
CA ASN A 521 33.83 9.43 37.09
C ASN A 521 35.21 8.83 36.80
N SER A 522 35.83 8.16 37.77
CA SER A 522 37.14 7.51 37.61
C SER A 522 37.05 6.21 36.80
N GLU A 523 38.15 5.84 36.14
CA GLU A 523 38.28 4.60 35.36
C GLU A 523 37.88 3.38 36.19
N ILE A 524 37.11 2.48 35.59
CA ILE A 524 36.75 1.19 36.18
C ILE A 524 37.87 0.21 35.86
N ILE A 525 38.68 -0.12 36.86
CA ILE A 525 39.83 -1.01 36.71
C ILE A 525 39.45 -2.48 36.84
N MET A 526 38.32 -2.78 37.51
CA MET A 526 37.77 -4.14 37.61
C MET A 526 36.29 -4.15 38.00
N ARG A 527 35.61 -5.28 37.77
CA ARG A 527 34.28 -5.56 38.32
C ARG A 527 34.35 -6.67 39.37
N LEU A 528 33.79 -6.41 40.53
CA LEU A 528 33.72 -7.31 41.68
C LEU A 528 32.33 -7.95 41.73
N PHE A 529 32.26 -9.24 42.03
CA PHE A 529 30.99 -9.97 42.06
C PHE A 529 30.49 -10.16 43.50
N PHE A 530 29.20 -10.50 43.62
CA PHE A 530 28.58 -10.82 44.90
C PHE A 530 29.41 -11.87 45.66
N GLY A 531 29.70 -11.59 46.93
CA GLY A 531 30.50 -12.42 47.82
C GLY A 531 32.01 -12.13 47.80
N GLN A 532 32.51 -11.25 46.92
CA GLN A 532 33.93 -10.89 46.90
C GLN A 532 34.36 -10.26 48.23
N GLU A 533 35.39 -10.85 48.85
CA GLU A 533 36.04 -10.31 50.05
C GLU A 533 37.11 -9.28 49.66
N LEU A 534 37.20 -8.23 50.46
CA LEU A 534 38.03 -7.06 50.23
C LEU A 534 38.69 -6.64 51.55
N VAL A 535 40.00 -6.42 51.54
CA VAL A 535 40.69 -5.81 52.68
C VAL A 535 40.53 -4.30 52.57
N VAL A 536 39.93 -3.68 53.58
CA VAL A 536 39.78 -2.23 53.64
C VAL A 536 41.11 -1.63 54.11
N VAL A 537 41.70 -0.81 53.26
CA VAL A 537 42.97 -0.12 53.51
C VAL A 537 42.72 1.23 54.14
N GLU A 538 41.72 1.97 53.66
CA GLU A 538 41.37 3.31 54.14
C GLU A 538 39.88 3.57 53.90
N GLN A 539 39.27 4.32 54.82
CA GLN A 539 37.88 4.79 54.71
C GLN A 539 37.88 6.31 54.63
N TYR A 540 37.09 6.86 53.72
CA TYR A 540 36.94 8.30 53.53
C TYR A 540 35.58 8.76 54.03
N GLU A 541 35.50 9.97 54.59
CA GLU A 541 34.27 10.53 55.19
C GLU A 541 33.11 10.66 54.20
N ASP A 542 33.39 10.64 52.90
CA ASP A 542 32.40 10.75 51.82
C ASP A 542 31.84 9.39 51.36
N GLY A 543 32.21 8.29 52.02
CA GLY A 543 31.69 6.93 51.76
C GLY A 543 32.46 6.15 50.69
N TRP A 544 33.67 6.57 50.35
CA TRP A 544 34.62 5.76 49.57
C TRP A 544 35.48 4.87 50.47
N LEU A 545 35.76 3.68 49.97
CA LEU A 545 36.69 2.73 50.59
C LEU A 545 37.82 2.45 49.62
N LEU A 546 39.07 2.66 50.06
CA LEU A 546 40.23 2.10 49.38
C LEU A 546 40.36 0.65 49.80
N VAL A 547 40.21 -0.26 48.86
CA VAL A 547 40.18 -1.70 49.09
C VAL A 547 41.24 -2.43 48.27
N GLU A 548 41.72 -3.56 48.77
CA GLU A 548 42.66 -4.42 48.06
C GLU A 548 42.27 -5.89 48.13
N THR A 549 42.54 -6.60 47.04
CA THR A 549 42.63 -8.07 46.98
C THR A 549 44.09 -8.48 46.79
N ASN A 550 44.35 -9.78 46.61
CA ASN A 550 45.69 -10.24 46.26
C ASN A 550 46.16 -9.79 44.86
N VAL A 551 45.23 -9.32 44.02
CA VAL A 551 45.48 -9.06 42.59
C VAL A 551 45.40 -7.58 42.26
N ILE A 552 44.53 -6.83 42.93
CA ILE A 552 44.26 -5.43 42.57
C ILE A 552 43.89 -4.59 43.79
N LYS A 553 44.16 -3.29 43.70
CA LYS A 553 43.81 -2.28 44.69
C LYS A 553 43.09 -1.12 44.01
N GLY A 554 42.02 -0.62 44.61
CA GLY A 554 41.21 0.46 44.04
C GLY A 554 40.09 0.90 44.98
N TYR A 555 39.16 1.69 44.47
CA TYR A 555 38.12 2.33 45.27
C TYR A 555 36.73 1.75 44.97
N VAL A 556 35.96 1.53 46.03
CA VAL A 556 34.54 1.14 45.97
C VAL A 556 33.71 2.04 46.88
N ARG A 557 32.39 2.12 46.64
CA ARG A 557 31.45 2.79 47.54
C ARG A 557 31.09 1.86 48.68
N GLU A 558 31.09 2.40 49.90
CA GLU A 558 30.74 1.68 51.12
C GLU A 558 29.32 1.10 51.09
N GLU A 559 28.37 1.80 50.47
CA GLU A 559 26.96 1.39 50.37
C GLU A 559 26.71 0.07 49.61
N PHE A 560 27.72 -0.47 48.90
CA PHE A 560 27.63 -1.73 48.15
C PHE A 560 28.36 -2.91 48.81
N VAL A 561 28.85 -2.72 50.03
CA VAL A 561 29.56 -3.75 50.80
C VAL A 561 29.03 -3.85 52.22
N SER A 562 29.09 -5.04 52.81
CA SER A 562 28.89 -5.25 54.25
C SER A 562 30.24 -5.48 54.92
N PHE A 563 30.40 -5.02 56.16
CA PHE A 563 31.59 -5.32 56.95
C PHE A 563 31.35 -6.54 57.83
N ASP A 564 32.36 -7.40 57.91
CA ASP A 564 32.36 -8.59 58.78
C ASP A 564 32.78 -8.25 60.22
#